data_AF-A0A2W7INT2-F1
#
_entry.id   AF-A0A2W7INT2-F1
#
_cell.length_a   1.000
_cell.length_b   1.000
_cell.length_c   1.000
_cell.angle_alpha   90.00
_cell.angle_beta   90.00
_cell.angle_gamma   90.00
#
_symmetry.space_group_name_H-M   'P 1'
#
loop_
_entity.id
_entity.type
_entity.pdbx_description
1 polymer ?
#
loop_
_entity_poly.entity_id
_entity_poly.type
_entity_poly.pdbx_seq_one_letter_code
_entity_poly.pdbx_strand_id
1 'polypeptide(L)'
;MGGFEVWPVLVDGMAALLAFALAFGMLRLGAFQYGTLAPHGAEATPVLHMLGLVAGALGGVGLLLPDAGLFRAGEIFATDGAWSIGLPVFLERHALPAMATLRAAADGLQGKAGVLALLTGWGAILVLGAAIIMARRLWPGWRAAGAVCLLAVWIAVILHYAAHLLAWSLAQLNIWVLPLLLLLFQRWRYAAPATGH
;
A
#
# COMPACT_ATOMS: atom_id res chain seq x y z
N MET A 1 29.27 30.90 11.62
CA MET A 1 27.99 31.48 11.17
C MET A 1 27.24 30.39 10.41
N GLY A 2 26.47 29.58 11.14
CA GLY A 2 25.64 28.52 10.58
C GLY A 2 24.32 29.12 10.11
N GLY A 3 24.20 29.33 8.80
CA GLY A 3 22.91 29.60 8.18
C GLY A 3 22.05 28.35 8.35
N PHE A 4 20.96 28.48 9.10
CA PHE A 4 20.01 27.43 9.40
C PHE A 4 19.59 26.66 8.13
N GLU A 5 19.88 25.36 8.10
CA GLU A 5 19.38 24.35 7.14
C GLU A 5 17.86 24.10 7.29
N VAL A 6 17.07 25.15 7.54
CA VAL A 6 15.60 25.05 7.73
C VAL A 6 14.87 24.84 6.40
N TRP A 7 15.45 25.31 5.31
CA TRP A 7 14.86 25.19 3.98
C TRP A 7 14.73 23.74 3.47
N PRO A 8 15.76 22.87 3.52
CA PRO A 8 15.62 21.48 3.06
C PRO A 8 14.58 20.70 3.87
N VAL A 9 14.55 20.87 5.20
CA VAL A 9 13.61 20.14 6.08
C VAL A 9 12.15 20.48 5.79
N LEU A 10 11.82 21.75 5.51
CA LEU A 10 10.45 22.15 5.18
C LEU A 10 10.00 21.58 3.83
N VAL A 11 10.90 21.53 2.84
CA VAL A 11 10.62 20.98 1.52
C VAL A 11 10.36 19.48 1.61
N ASP A 12 11.18 18.75 2.36
CA ASP A 12 11.04 17.29 2.54
C ASP A 12 9.75 16.95 3.32
N GLY A 13 9.40 17.76 4.32
CA GLY A 13 8.15 17.63 5.06
C GLY A 13 6.90 17.85 4.19
N MET A 14 6.91 18.89 3.34
CA MET A 14 5.82 19.13 2.40
C MET A 14 5.71 18.01 1.34
N ALA A 15 6.85 17.51 0.88
CA ALA A 15 6.90 16.41 -0.07
C ALA A 15 6.31 15.12 0.51
N ALA A 16 6.63 14.79 1.77
CA ALA A 16 6.02 13.68 2.48
C ALA A 16 4.50 13.87 2.65
N LEU A 17 4.05 15.04 3.07
CA LEU A 17 2.62 15.34 3.20
C LEU A 17 1.87 15.16 1.87
N LEU A 18 2.45 15.63 0.76
CA LEU A 18 1.86 15.46 -0.56
C LEU A 18 1.77 13.98 -0.97
N ALA A 19 2.82 13.20 -0.71
CA ALA A 19 2.83 11.77 -0.99
C ALA A 19 1.81 10.98 -0.15
N PHE A 20 1.65 11.34 1.14
CA PHE A 20 0.57 10.79 1.96
C PHE A 20 -0.81 11.22 1.45
N ALA A 21 -0.99 12.48 1.04
CA ALA A 21 -2.25 12.95 0.46
C ALA A 21 -2.62 12.15 -0.82
N LEU A 22 -1.64 11.78 -1.64
CA LEU A 22 -1.85 10.89 -2.78
C LEU A 22 -2.32 9.49 -2.33
N ALA A 23 -1.72 8.89 -1.30
CA ALA A 23 -2.19 7.62 -0.75
C ALA A 23 -3.65 7.68 -0.28
N PHE A 24 -4.03 8.76 0.41
CA PHE A 24 -5.43 9.01 0.81
C PHE A 24 -6.35 9.22 -0.40
N GLY A 25 -5.87 9.93 -1.42
CA GLY A 25 -6.58 10.10 -2.69
C GLY A 25 -6.86 8.77 -3.39
N MET A 26 -5.88 7.87 -3.43
CA MET A 26 -6.02 6.51 -3.99
C MET A 26 -7.04 5.69 -3.22
N LEU A 27 -7.03 5.73 -1.89
CA LEU A 27 -8.03 5.07 -1.05
C LEU A 27 -9.46 5.57 -1.35
N ARG A 28 -9.64 6.89 -1.45
CA ARG A 28 -10.94 7.51 -1.76
C ARG A 28 -11.41 7.16 -3.17
N LEU A 29 -10.50 7.20 -4.15
CA LEU A 29 -10.81 6.84 -5.53
C LEU A 29 -11.19 5.37 -5.65
N GLY A 30 -10.47 4.47 -4.97
CA GLY A 30 -10.79 3.04 -4.93
C GLY A 30 -12.16 2.77 -4.32
N ALA A 31 -12.48 3.42 -3.18
CA ALA A 31 -13.79 3.32 -2.55
C ALA A 31 -14.91 3.83 -3.47
N PHE A 32 -14.70 4.94 -4.16
CA PHE A 32 -15.65 5.49 -5.13
C PHE A 32 -15.88 4.54 -6.32
N GLN A 33 -14.81 4.02 -6.93
CA GLN A 33 -14.96 3.09 -8.05
C GLN A 33 -15.60 1.76 -7.63
N TYR A 34 -15.31 1.27 -6.43
CA TYR A 34 -15.99 0.11 -5.88
C TYR A 34 -17.51 0.36 -5.74
N GLY A 35 -17.91 1.48 -5.13
CA GLY A 35 -19.33 1.84 -4.96
C GLY A 35 -20.09 2.04 -6.27
N THR A 36 -19.42 2.48 -7.35
CA THR A 36 -20.07 2.62 -8.67
C THR A 36 -20.28 1.27 -9.39
N LEU A 37 -19.40 0.30 -9.15
CA LEU A 37 -19.46 -1.03 -9.77
C LEU A 37 -20.32 -2.02 -8.97
N ALA A 38 -20.25 -1.97 -7.65
CA ALA A 38 -20.93 -2.89 -6.76
C ALA A 38 -22.47 -2.82 -6.93
N PRO A 39 -23.17 -3.96 -7.06
CA PRO A 39 -24.64 -3.94 -7.05
C PRO A 39 -25.17 -3.48 -5.68
N HIS A 40 -26.32 -2.82 -5.69
CA HIS A 40 -26.98 -2.36 -4.47
C HIS A 40 -27.29 -3.58 -3.58
N GLY A 41 -26.54 -3.76 -2.49
CA GLY A 41 -26.60 -4.93 -1.61
C GLY A 41 -25.30 -5.74 -1.50
N ALA A 42 -24.37 -5.62 -2.46
CA ALA A 42 -23.05 -6.26 -2.33
C ALA A 42 -22.22 -5.62 -1.21
N GLU A 43 -22.40 -4.33 -0.97
CA GLU A 43 -21.79 -3.58 0.15
C GLU A 43 -22.11 -4.19 1.52
N ALA A 44 -23.29 -4.82 1.66
CA ALA A 44 -23.73 -5.44 2.90
C ALA A 44 -23.11 -6.83 3.15
N THR A 45 -22.22 -7.30 2.27
CA THR A 45 -21.69 -8.67 2.31
C THR A 45 -20.23 -8.67 2.79
N PRO A 46 -19.98 -8.71 4.12
CA PRO A 46 -18.64 -8.52 4.68
C PRO A 46 -17.64 -9.57 4.18
N VAL A 47 -18.11 -10.78 3.87
CA VAL A 47 -17.26 -11.87 3.40
C VAL A 47 -16.61 -11.54 2.05
N LEU A 48 -17.33 -10.89 1.11
CA LEU A 48 -16.74 -10.51 -0.19
C LEU A 48 -15.65 -9.45 -0.04
N HIS A 49 -15.86 -8.48 0.85
CA HIS A 49 -14.86 -7.45 1.14
C HIS A 49 -13.63 -8.06 1.78
N MET A 50 -13.81 -8.97 2.74
CA MET A 50 -12.69 -9.68 3.37
C MET A 50 -11.91 -10.52 2.37
N LEU A 51 -12.58 -11.28 1.50
CA LEU A 51 -11.90 -12.05 0.47
C LEU A 51 -11.16 -11.15 -0.54
N GLY A 52 -11.78 -10.06 -0.99
CA GLY A 52 -11.13 -9.08 -1.86
C GLY A 52 -9.92 -8.43 -1.20
N LEU A 53 -10.03 -8.08 0.08
CA LEU A 53 -8.94 -7.53 0.89
C LEU A 53 -7.81 -8.54 1.06
N VAL A 54 -8.10 -9.79 1.41
CA VAL A 54 -7.08 -10.84 1.57
C VAL A 54 -6.41 -11.16 0.23
N ALA A 55 -7.17 -11.29 -0.85
CA ALA A 55 -6.62 -11.50 -2.19
C ALA A 55 -5.72 -10.33 -2.60
N GLY A 56 -6.18 -9.10 -2.39
CA GLY A 56 -5.41 -7.90 -2.66
C GLY A 56 -4.16 -7.77 -1.79
N ALA A 57 -4.24 -8.13 -0.51
CA ALA A 57 -3.09 -8.10 0.40
C ALA A 57 -2.05 -9.14 0.01
N LEU A 58 -2.45 -10.37 -0.30
CA LEU A 58 -1.56 -11.41 -0.82
C LEU A 58 -0.93 -10.97 -2.16
N GLY A 59 -1.73 -10.37 -3.05
CA GLY A 59 -1.25 -9.80 -4.31
C GLY A 59 -0.23 -8.67 -4.09
N GLY A 60 -0.52 -7.74 -3.17
CA GLY A 60 0.37 -6.64 -2.83
C GLY A 60 1.67 -7.10 -2.18
N VAL A 61 1.63 -8.10 -1.28
CA VAL A 61 2.84 -8.76 -0.76
C VAL A 61 3.63 -9.41 -1.89
N GLY A 62 2.95 -10.12 -2.80
CA GLY A 62 3.56 -10.70 -3.99
C GLY A 62 4.28 -9.67 -4.87
N LEU A 63 3.70 -8.47 -5.02
CA LEU A 63 4.32 -7.35 -5.73
C LEU A 63 5.51 -6.73 -4.98
N LEU A 64 5.59 -6.88 -3.67
CA LEU A 64 6.70 -6.36 -2.86
C LEU A 64 7.88 -7.32 -2.76
N LEU A 65 7.66 -8.62 -2.98
CA LEU A 65 8.71 -9.63 -2.86
C LEU A 65 9.93 -9.42 -3.77
N PRO A 66 9.78 -8.99 -5.05
CA PRO A 66 10.95 -8.67 -5.89
C PRO A 66 11.85 -7.60 -5.29
N ASP A 67 11.24 -6.67 -4.54
CA ASP A 67 11.90 -5.51 -3.92
C ASP A 67 12.24 -5.74 -2.45
N ALA A 68 12.06 -6.96 -1.91
CA ALA A 68 12.22 -7.27 -0.48
C ALA A 68 13.61 -6.88 0.07
N GLY A 69 14.65 -6.90 -0.76
CA GLY A 69 16.00 -6.45 -0.39
C GLY A 69 16.06 -4.95 -0.05
N LEU A 70 15.28 -4.11 -0.73
CA LEU A 70 15.26 -2.65 -0.55
C LEU A 70 14.68 -2.24 0.80
N PHE A 71 13.84 -3.08 1.42
CA PHE A 71 13.21 -2.82 2.71
C PHE A 71 14.08 -3.19 3.92
N ARG A 72 15.33 -3.61 3.70
CA ARG A 72 16.28 -3.84 4.80
C ARG A 72 16.65 -2.52 5.45
N ALA A 73 16.72 -2.50 6.78
CA ALA A 73 17.08 -1.27 7.52
C ALA A 73 18.39 -0.64 7.03
N GLY A 74 19.40 -1.46 6.70
CA GLY A 74 20.67 -0.97 6.15
C GLY A 74 20.52 -0.24 4.81
N GLU A 75 19.59 -0.66 3.95
CA GLU A 75 19.32 -0.01 2.66
C GLU A 75 18.47 1.25 2.84
N ILE A 76 17.49 1.21 3.77
CA ILE A 76 16.61 2.35 4.07
C ILE A 76 17.40 3.55 4.60
N PHE A 77 18.38 3.31 5.47
CA PHE A 77 19.16 4.38 6.11
C PHE A 77 20.55 4.59 5.48
N ALA A 78 20.83 3.98 4.32
CA ALA A 78 22.06 4.23 3.58
C ALA A 78 22.07 5.65 3.01
N THR A 79 23.19 6.37 3.18
CA THR A 79 23.32 7.78 2.78
C THR A 79 23.11 7.99 1.28
N ASP A 80 23.58 7.06 0.45
CA ASP A 80 23.41 7.05 -1.01
C ASP A 80 22.56 5.84 -1.47
N GLY A 81 21.57 5.47 -0.65
CA GLY A 81 20.71 4.30 -0.87
C GLY A 81 19.62 4.49 -1.92
N ALA A 82 18.87 3.43 -2.21
CA ALA A 82 17.74 3.48 -3.16
C ALA A 82 16.65 4.51 -2.78
N TRP A 83 16.61 4.93 -1.52
CA TRP A 83 15.60 5.82 -0.94
C TRP A 83 16.06 7.28 -0.81
N SER A 84 17.33 7.60 -1.09
CA SER A 84 17.89 8.95 -1.07
C SER A 84 17.53 9.72 -2.36
N ILE A 85 16.26 9.64 -2.76
CA ILE A 85 15.72 10.22 -3.98
C ILE A 85 14.67 11.29 -3.64
N GLY A 86 14.55 12.32 -4.47
CA GLY A 86 13.50 13.34 -4.33
C GLY A 86 12.12 12.80 -4.70
N LEU A 87 11.06 13.49 -4.25
CA LEU A 87 9.67 13.11 -4.49
C LEU A 87 9.32 12.85 -5.97
N PRO A 88 9.73 13.67 -6.96
CA PRO A 88 9.39 13.42 -8.35
C PRO A 88 9.90 12.05 -8.83
N VAL A 89 11.14 11.70 -8.47
CA VAL A 89 11.78 10.43 -8.82
C VAL A 89 11.12 9.28 -8.05
N PHE A 90 10.73 9.50 -6.78
CA PHE A 90 9.98 8.52 -6.00
C PHE A 90 8.63 8.20 -6.66
N LEU A 91 7.86 9.22 -7.06
CA LEU A 91 6.57 9.02 -7.71
C LEU A 91 6.73 8.33 -9.07
N GLU A 92 7.73 8.72 -9.86
CA GLU A 92 8.00 8.08 -11.15
C GLU A 92 8.31 6.58 -11.00
N ARG A 93 9.07 6.21 -9.97
CA ARG A 93 9.53 4.82 -9.77
C ARG A 93 8.55 3.93 -9.00
N HIS A 94 7.81 4.50 -8.05
CA HIS A 94 7.08 3.72 -7.05
C HIS A 94 5.60 4.09 -6.91
N ALA A 95 5.07 5.10 -7.62
CA ALA A 95 3.63 5.41 -7.56
C ALA A 95 2.76 4.26 -8.08
N LEU A 96 3.27 3.50 -9.05
CA LEU A 96 2.64 2.30 -9.58
C LEU A 96 3.68 1.18 -9.70
N PRO A 97 3.26 -0.10 -9.60
CA PRO A 97 4.16 -1.22 -9.83
C PRO A 97 4.76 -1.15 -11.24
N ALA A 98 6.08 -1.17 -11.34
CA ALA A 98 6.76 -1.20 -12.62
C ALA A 98 6.42 -2.48 -13.40
N MET A 99 6.49 -2.41 -14.73
CA MET A 99 6.26 -3.58 -15.59
C MET A 99 7.22 -4.74 -15.25
N ALA A 100 8.45 -4.42 -14.82
CA ALA A 100 9.41 -5.40 -14.33
C ALA A 100 8.91 -6.12 -13.05
N THR A 101 8.34 -5.39 -12.09
CA THR A 101 7.74 -5.95 -10.87
C THR A 101 6.56 -6.86 -11.19
N LEU A 102 5.70 -6.46 -12.14
CA LEU A 102 4.59 -7.31 -12.60
C LEU A 102 5.08 -8.61 -13.24
N ARG A 103 6.14 -8.54 -14.07
CA ARG A 103 6.76 -9.73 -14.67
C ARG A 103 7.40 -10.62 -13.62
N ALA A 104 8.10 -10.05 -12.65
CA ALA A 104 8.70 -10.81 -11.54
C ALA A 104 7.61 -11.50 -10.69
N ALA A 105 6.49 -10.83 -10.43
CA ALA A 105 5.34 -11.46 -9.75
C ALA A 105 4.74 -12.60 -10.59
N ALA A 106 4.66 -12.45 -11.92
CA ALA A 106 4.22 -13.52 -12.82
C ALA A 106 5.21 -14.70 -12.87
N ASP A 107 6.51 -14.44 -12.83
CA ASP A 107 7.54 -15.48 -12.68
C ASP A 107 7.45 -16.19 -11.32
N GLY A 108 7.02 -15.48 -10.28
CA GLY A 108 6.68 -16.04 -8.97
C GLY A 108 5.58 -17.10 -9.03
N LEU A 109 4.55 -16.89 -9.85
CA LEU A 109 3.49 -17.89 -10.09
C LEU A 109 4.01 -19.18 -10.75
N GLN A 110 5.12 -19.07 -11.49
CA GLN A 110 5.80 -20.20 -12.12
C GLN A 110 6.81 -20.87 -11.18
N GLY A 111 6.94 -20.41 -9.93
CA GLY A 111 7.88 -20.94 -8.94
C GLY A 111 9.32 -20.47 -9.12
N LYS A 112 9.58 -19.54 -10.04
CA LYS A 112 10.95 -19.08 -10.36
C LYS A 112 11.51 -18.09 -9.33
N ALA A 113 10.65 -17.40 -8.59
CA ALA A 113 11.01 -16.39 -7.60
C ALA A 113 11.01 -16.91 -6.14
N GLY A 114 10.95 -18.24 -5.96
CA GLY A 114 10.96 -18.88 -4.64
C GLY A 114 9.57 -19.19 -4.06
N VAL A 115 9.56 -19.95 -2.96
CA VAL A 115 8.34 -20.52 -2.37
C VAL A 115 7.37 -19.44 -1.88
N LEU A 116 7.88 -18.37 -1.26
CA LEU A 116 7.02 -17.28 -0.76
C LEU A 116 6.25 -16.60 -1.91
N ALA A 117 6.92 -16.30 -3.03
CA ALA A 117 6.29 -15.69 -4.19
C ALA A 117 5.24 -16.60 -4.82
N LEU A 118 5.52 -17.91 -4.87
CA LEU A 118 4.57 -18.91 -5.33
C LEU A 118 3.33 -18.96 -4.42
N LEU A 119 3.52 -18.98 -3.10
CA LEU A 119 2.43 -19.03 -2.12
C LEU A 119 1.58 -17.77 -2.13
N THR A 120 2.19 -16.58 -2.15
CA THR A 120 1.45 -15.31 -2.19
C THR A 120 0.70 -15.15 -3.51
N GLY A 121 1.33 -15.54 -4.62
CA GLY A 121 0.72 -15.47 -5.94
C GLY A 121 -0.48 -16.43 -6.09
N TRP A 122 -0.27 -17.73 -5.86
CA TRP A 122 -1.35 -18.71 -5.92
C TRP A 122 -2.40 -18.50 -4.84
N GLY A 123 -2.00 -18.08 -3.64
CA GLY A 123 -2.92 -17.70 -2.57
C GLY A 123 -3.84 -16.56 -3.00
N ALA A 124 -3.31 -15.50 -3.61
CA ALA A 124 -4.12 -14.41 -4.14
C ALA A 124 -5.10 -14.90 -5.22
N ILE A 125 -4.66 -15.76 -6.15
CA ILE A 125 -5.50 -16.32 -7.22
C ILE A 125 -6.62 -17.19 -6.64
N LEU A 126 -6.33 -18.06 -5.67
CA LEU A 126 -7.31 -18.96 -5.07
C LEU A 126 -8.37 -18.19 -4.28
N VAL A 127 -7.95 -17.21 -3.46
CA VAL A 127 -8.87 -16.37 -2.69
C VAL A 127 -9.72 -15.52 -3.63
N LEU A 128 -9.14 -14.93 -4.67
CA LEU A 128 -9.87 -14.16 -5.67
C LEU A 128 -10.87 -15.04 -6.44
N GLY A 129 -10.46 -16.24 -6.85
CA GLY A 129 -11.32 -17.22 -7.50
C GLY A 129 -12.52 -17.61 -6.64
N ALA A 130 -12.29 -17.90 -5.35
CA ALA A 130 -13.35 -18.17 -4.39
C ALA A 130 -14.31 -16.96 -4.24
N ALA A 131 -13.76 -15.75 -4.19
CA ALA A 131 -14.54 -14.52 -4.10
C ALA A 131 -15.41 -14.29 -5.34
N ILE A 132 -14.86 -14.52 -6.55
CA ILE A 132 -15.59 -14.43 -7.81
C ILE A 132 -16.72 -15.46 -7.87
N ILE A 133 -16.43 -16.73 -7.51
CA ILE A 133 -17.44 -17.79 -7.48
C ILE A 133 -18.57 -17.43 -6.51
N MET A 134 -18.24 -16.94 -5.31
CA MET A 134 -19.23 -16.53 -4.32
C MET A 134 -20.03 -15.31 -4.79
N ALA A 135 -19.38 -14.30 -5.38
CA ALA A 135 -20.05 -13.14 -5.95
C ALA A 135 -21.04 -13.52 -7.06
N ARG A 136 -20.66 -14.47 -7.93
CA ARG A 136 -21.52 -14.99 -9.00
C ARG A 136 -22.69 -15.83 -8.50
N ARG A 137 -22.54 -16.50 -7.35
CA ARG A 137 -23.62 -17.25 -6.71
C ARG A 137 -24.63 -16.35 -6.02
N LEU A 138 -24.16 -15.25 -5.42
CA LEU A 138 -25.00 -14.31 -4.68
C LEU A 138 -25.69 -13.29 -5.59
N TRP A 139 -25.06 -12.87 -6.69
CA TRP A 139 -25.67 -11.96 -7.67
C TRP A 139 -25.56 -12.47 -9.11
N PRO A 140 -26.66 -12.48 -9.88
CA PRO A 140 -26.63 -12.76 -11.31
C PRO A 140 -26.01 -11.56 -12.04
N GLY A 141 -24.73 -11.65 -12.40
CA GLY A 141 -24.05 -10.60 -13.17
C GLY A 141 -22.54 -10.58 -12.99
N TRP A 142 -21.83 -9.87 -13.85
CA TRP A 142 -20.37 -9.71 -13.75
C TRP A 142 -19.97 -8.52 -12.89
N ARG A 143 -20.91 -7.65 -12.53
CA ARG A 143 -20.65 -6.43 -11.74
C ARG A 143 -20.06 -6.73 -10.37
N ALA A 144 -20.63 -7.68 -9.62
CA ALA A 144 -20.12 -8.06 -8.31
C ALA A 144 -18.70 -8.67 -8.39
N ALA A 145 -18.46 -9.54 -9.37
CA ALA A 145 -17.13 -10.10 -9.62
C ALA A 145 -16.12 -9.00 -10.00
N GLY A 146 -16.51 -8.08 -10.89
CA GLY A 146 -15.69 -6.93 -11.28
C GLY A 146 -15.35 -6.01 -10.11
N ALA A 147 -16.31 -5.74 -9.22
CA ALA A 147 -16.10 -4.94 -8.02
C ALA A 147 -15.09 -5.60 -7.06
N VAL A 148 -15.18 -6.92 -6.86
CA VAL A 148 -14.23 -7.68 -6.02
C VAL A 148 -12.83 -7.70 -6.64
N CYS A 149 -12.71 -7.92 -7.95
CA CYS A 149 -11.43 -7.84 -8.66
C CYS A 149 -10.82 -6.45 -8.53
N LEU A 150 -11.63 -5.41 -8.72
CA LEU A 150 -11.18 -4.03 -8.60
C LEU A 150 -10.73 -3.70 -7.17
N LEU A 151 -11.46 -4.17 -6.16
CA LEU A 151 -11.07 -4.03 -4.76
C LEU A 151 -9.72 -4.69 -4.50
N ALA A 152 -9.53 -5.93 -4.96
CA ALA A 152 -8.26 -6.65 -4.79
C ALA A 152 -7.09 -5.91 -5.48
N VAL A 153 -7.31 -5.40 -6.69
CA VAL A 153 -6.30 -4.59 -7.41
C VAL A 153 -5.96 -3.32 -6.64
N TRP A 154 -6.96 -2.57 -6.17
CA TRP A 154 -6.72 -1.35 -5.38
C TRP A 154 -5.95 -1.63 -4.10
N ILE A 155 -6.35 -2.67 -3.35
CA ILE A 155 -5.65 -3.06 -2.13
C ILE A 155 -4.19 -3.42 -2.44
N ALA A 156 -3.93 -4.18 -3.51
CA ALA A 156 -2.58 -4.56 -3.90
C ALA A 156 -1.71 -3.33 -4.27
N VAL A 157 -2.26 -2.40 -5.07
CA VAL A 157 -1.57 -1.18 -5.49
C VAL A 157 -1.33 -0.25 -4.31
N ILE A 158 -2.33 -0.06 -3.44
CA ILE A 158 -2.20 0.79 -2.25
C ILE A 158 -1.20 0.20 -1.28
N LEU A 159 -1.20 -1.12 -1.06
CA LEU A 159 -0.23 -1.78 -0.20
C LEU A 159 1.19 -1.63 -0.76
N HIS A 160 1.37 -1.81 -2.07
CA HIS A 160 2.65 -1.61 -2.75
C HIS A 160 3.15 -0.17 -2.57
N TYR A 161 2.31 0.82 -2.86
CA TYR A 161 2.66 2.23 -2.72
C TYR A 161 2.94 2.62 -1.26
N ALA A 162 2.10 2.18 -0.32
CA ALA A 162 2.22 2.49 1.10
C ALA A 162 3.52 1.95 1.70
N ALA A 163 3.95 0.74 1.30
CA ALA A 163 5.22 0.18 1.75
C ALA A 163 6.41 1.02 1.27
N HIS A 164 6.44 1.37 -0.02
CA HIS A 164 7.48 2.23 -0.59
C HIS A 164 7.46 3.63 0.02
N LEU A 165 6.27 4.21 0.22
CA LEU A 165 6.10 5.51 0.85
C LEU A 165 6.60 5.51 2.29
N LEU A 166 6.34 4.44 3.04
CA LEU A 166 6.84 4.28 4.41
C LEU A 166 8.37 4.21 4.40
N ALA A 167 8.97 3.38 3.55
CA ALA A 167 10.42 3.24 3.45
C ALA A 167 11.09 4.57 3.04
N TRP A 168 10.55 5.24 2.03
CA TRP A 168 11.03 6.56 1.60
C TRP A 168 10.88 7.60 2.71
N SER A 169 9.72 7.66 3.38
CA SER A 169 9.50 8.60 4.49
C SER A 169 10.46 8.34 5.66
N LEU A 170 10.74 7.07 5.99
CA LEU A 170 11.73 6.72 7.01
C LEU A 170 13.14 7.19 6.62
N ALA A 171 13.52 7.02 5.35
CA ALA A 171 14.81 7.48 4.84
C ALA A 171 14.94 9.01 4.89
N GLN A 172 13.91 9.74 4.43
CA GLN A 172 13.91 11.21 4.39
C GLN A 172 13.83 11.84 5.79
N LEU A 173 12.99 11.29 6.67
CA LEU A 173 12.82 11.82 8.02
C LEU A 173 13.98 11.42 8.95
N ASN A 174 14.70 10.33 8.66
CA ASN A 174 15.87 9.86 9.40
C ASN A 174 15.69 10.00 10.94
N ILE A 175 16.55 10.77 11.63
CA ILE A 175 16.50 10.98 13.09
C ILE A 175 15.20 11.61 13.59
N TRP A 176 14.44 12.32 12.73
CA TRP A 176 13.17 12.97 13.07
C TRP A 176 12.02 11.98 13.24
N VAL A 177 12.15 10.74 12.78
CA VAL A 177 11.17 9.68 13.05
C VAL A 177 11.02 9.45 14.56
N LEU A 178 12.13 9.49 15.30
CA LEU A 178 12.13 9.25 16.75
C LEU A 178 11.32 10.32 17.53
N PRO A 179 11.55 11.63 17.39
CA PRO A 179 10.73 12.65 18.02
C PRO A 179 9.28 12.64 17.51
N LEU A 180 9.01 12.32 16.24
CA LEU A 180 7.63 12.18 15.75
C LEU A 180 6.90 11.00 16.43
N LEU A 181 7.56 9.85 16.57
CA LEU A 181 7.02 8.71 17.31
C LEU A 181 6.82 9.04 18.79
N LEU A 182 7.77 9.76 19.41
CA LEU A 182 7.65 10.22 20.79
C LEU A 182 6.49 11.20 20.97
N LEU A 183 6.29 12.14 20.04
CA LEU A 183 5.15 13.06 20.06
C LEU A 183 3.82 12.32 19.88
N LEU A 184 3.76 11.34 18.97
CA LEU A 184 2.58 10.50 18.78
C LEU A 184 2.29 9.67 20.04
N PHE A 185 3.33 9.10 20.65
CA PHE A 185 3.23 8.37 21.91
C PHE A 185 2.79 9.27 23.06
N GLN A 186 3.34 10.47 23.18
CA GLN A 186 2.91 11.47 24.15
C GLN A 186 1.45 11.85 23.92
N ARG A 187 1.05 12.13 22.68
CA ARG A 187 -0.35 12.41 22.35
C ARG A 187 -1.27 11.26 22.73
N TRP A 188 -0.88 10.01 22.46
CA TRP A 188 -1.68 8.84 22.84
C TRP A 188 -1.76 8.68 24.36
N ARG A 189 -0.64 8.85 25.07
CA ARG A 189 -0.55 8.75 26.53
C ARG A 189 -1.33 9.85 27.25
N TYR A 190 -1.33 11.07 26.68
CA TYR A 190 -1.96 12.25 27.25
C TYR A 190 -3.27 12.64 26.55
N ALA A 191 -3.81 11.78 25.69
CA ALA A 191 -5.15 11.97 25.14
C ALA A 191 -6.14 11.86 26.30
N ALA A 192 -6.74 13.00 26.68
CA ALA A 192 -7.74 13.05 27.72
C ALA A 192 -8.90 12.10 27.35
N PRO A 193 -9.46 11.34 28.32
CA PRO A 193 -10.71 10.63 28.10
C PRO A 193 -11.74 11.65 27.60
N ALA A 194 -12.46 11.32 26.52
CA ALA A 194 -13.59 12.13 26.09
C ALA A 194 -14.62 12.15 27.22
N THR A 195 -14.57 13.17 28.07
CA THR A 195 -15.59 13.42 29.09
C THR A 195 -16.85 13.84 28.34
N GLY A 196 -17.81 12.92 28.28
CA GLY A 196 -19.09 13.13 27.65
C GLY A 196 -19.84 14.30 28.30
N HIS A 197 -20.42 15.12 27.44
CA HIS A 197 -21.56 15.97 27.75
C HIS A 197 -22.65 15.68 26.72
#